data_AF-A0A3D3RKR9-F1
#
_entry.id   AF-A0A3D3RKR9-F1
#
_cell.length_a   1.000
_cell.length_b   1.000
_cell.length_c   1.000
_cell.angle_alpha   90.00
_cell.angle_beta   90.00
_cell.angle_gamma   90.00
#
_symmetry.space_group_name_H-M   'P 1'
#
loop_
_entity.id
_entity.type
_entity.pdbx_description
1 polymer ?
#
loop_
_entity_poly.entity_id
_entity_poly.type
_entity_poly.pdbx_seq_one_letter_code
_entity_poly.pdbx_strand_id
1 'polypeptide(L)' 'MAITVNQIAEKCGVSRTTVLRALNGKGSVGKETKEKILSVAKQYNYRPNLLARSLNHGRTMSLGVVTINVENMYFVQSL' A
#
# COMPACT_ATOMS: atom_id res chain seq x y z
N MET A 1 -5.28 -13.56 9.35
CA MET A 1 -5.64 -12.26 9.96
C MET A 1 -4.65 -11.22 9.45
N ALA A 2 -5.09 -10.20 8.73
CA ALA A 2 -4.19 -9.21 8.16
C ALA A 2 -3.60 -8.33 9.27
N ILE A 3 -2.26 -8.23 9.35
CA ILE A 3 -1.60 -7.39 10.35
C ILE A 3 -1.61 -5.92 9.90
N THR A 4 -1.54 -4.98 10.85
CA THR A 4 -1.48 -3.55 10.54
C THR A 4 -0.03 -3.03 10.57
N VAL A 5 0.20 -1.82 10.03
CA VAL A 5 1.51 -1.14 10.13
C VAL A 5 1.97 -0.99 11.58
N ASN A 6 1.04 -0.74 12.50
CA ASN A 6 1.35 -0.58 13.93
C ASN A 6 1.85 -1.90 14.53
N GLN A 7 1.23 -3.03 14.16
CA GLN A 7 1.68 -4.34 14.61
C GLN A 7 3.04 -4.74 14.02
N ILE A 8 3.32 -4.35 12.76
CA ILE A 8 4.66 -4.54 12.17
C ILE A 8 5.69 -3.71 12.92
N ALA A 9 5.36 -2.46 13.27
CA ALA A 9 6.21 -1.57 14.03
C ALA A 9 6.57 -2.14 15.41
N GLU A 10 5.58 -2.65 16.15
CA GLU A 10 5.76 -3.33 17.44
C GLU A 10 6.65 -4.57 17.32
N LYS A 11 6.37 -5.46 16.34
CA LYS A 11 7.19 -6.68 16.11
C LYS A 11 8.64 -6.36 15.71
N CYS A 12 8.86 -5.25 15.01
CA CYS A 12 10.19 -4.87 14.54
C CYS A 12 10.94 -3.99 15.54
N GLY A 13 10.27 -3.41 16.53
CA GLY A 13 10.84 -2.47 17.50
C GLY A 13 11.16 -1.10 16.90
N VAL A 14 10.38 -0.65 15.91
CA VAL A 14 10.62 0.60 15.18
C VAL A 14 9.37 1.47 15.16
N SER A 15 9.51 2.75 14.79
CA SER A 15 8.34 3.62 14.65
C SER A 15 7.50 3.27 13.41
N ARG A 16 6.20 3.62 13.47
CA ARG A 16 5.27 3.52 12.33
C ARG A 16 5.80 4.21 11.07
N THR A 17 6.47 5.35 11.23
CA THR A 17 7.09 6.10 10.11
C THR A 17 8.24 5.34 9.48
N THR A 18 9.07 4.64 10.26
CA THR A 18 10.15 3.80 9.73
C THR A 18 9.61 2.62 8.92
N VAL A 19 8.53 1.98 9.38
CA VAL A 19 7.86 0.92 8.61
C VAL A 19 7.33 1.46 7.28
N LEU A 20 6.62 2.59 7.29
CA LEU A 20 6.11 3.22 6.07
C LEU A 20 7.23 3.60 5.10
N ARG A 21 8.36 4.09 5.60
CA ARG A 21 9.55 4.42 4.80
C ARG A 21 10.15 3.18 4.14
N ALA A 22 10.31 2.10 4.92
CA ALA A 22 10.82 0.82 4.43
C ALA A 22 9.90 0.21 3.35
N LEU A 23 8.59 0.21 3.58
CA LEU A 23 7.59 -0.34 2.64
C LEU A 23 7.43 0.49 1.36
N ASN A 24 7.48 1.83 1.45
CA ASN A 24 7.38 2.71 0.29
C ASN A 24 8.72 2.92 -0.43
N GLY A 25 9.82 2.32 0.06
CA GLY A 25 11.16 2.50 -0.49
C GLY A 25 11.68 3.94 -0.39
N LYS A 26 11.13 4.77 0.51
CA LYS A 26 11.47 6.19 0.64
C LYS A 26 12.29 6.46 1.90
N GLY A 27 13.43 7.12 1.73
CA GLY A 27 14.29 7.59 2.82
C GLY A 27 15.38 6.61 3.25
N SER A 28 16.23 7.06 4.18
CA SER A 28 17.32 6.25 4.73
C SER A 28 16.80 5.39 5.88
N VAL A 29 16.57 4.11 5.62
CA VAL A 29 16.33 3.07 6.63
C VAL A 29 17.49 2.09 6.54
N GLY A 30 18.09 1.72 7.67
CA GLY A 30 19.18 0.75 7.71
C GLY A 30 18.81 -0.52 6.96
N LYS A 31 19.76 -1.07 6.19
CA LYS A 31 19.52 -2.21 5.30
C LYS A 31 18.97 -3.43 6.06
N GLU A 32 19.57 -3.72 7.21
CA GLU A 32 19.15 -4.78 8.13
C GLU A 32 17.70 -4.56 8.63
N THR A 33 17.38 -3.34 9.08
CA THR A 33 16.04 -2.99 9.56
C THR A 33 15.00 -3.10 8.45
N LYS A 34 15.35 -2.68 7.23
CA LYS A 34 14.48 -2.79 6.05
C LYS A 34 14.19 -4.25 5.71
N GLU A 35 15.22 -5.10 5.72
CA GLU A 35 15.07 -6.55 5.47
C GLU A 35 14.19 -7.21 6.53
N LYS A 36 14.38 -6.87 7.81
CA LYS A 36 13.51 -7.34 8.92
C LYS A 36 12.05 -6.92 8.73
N ILE A 37 11.79 -5.67 8.35
CA ILE A 37 10.42 -5.19 8.11
C ILE A 37 9.78 -5.92 6.93
N LEU A 38 10.52 -6.09 5.83
CA LEU A 38 10.02 -6.78 4.64
C LEU A 38 9.76 -8.26 4.88
N SER A 39 10.61 -8.94 5.65
CA SER A 39 10.42 -10.35 6.00
C SER A 39 9.17 -10.55 6.87
N VAL A 40 8.97 -9.72 7.89
CA VAL A 40 7.76 -9.73 8.72
C VAL A 40 6.52 -9.40 7.88
N ALA A 41 6.57 -8.36 7.04
CA ALA A 41 5.46 -8.02 6.16
C ALA A 41 5.08 -9.19 5.24
N LYS A 42 6.07 -9.90 4.69
CA LYS A 42 5.86 -11.08 3.83
C LYS A 42 5.33 -12.28 4.59
N GLN A 43 5.88 -12.58 5.76
CA GLN A 43 5.46 -13.70 6.61
C GLN A 43 3.98 -13.62 7.00
N TYR A 44 3.49 -12.42 7.28
CA TYR A 44 2.10 -12.19 7.69
C TYR A 44 1.20 -11.73 6.54
N ASN A 45 1.68 -11.80 5.29
CA ASN A 45 0.95 -11.39 4.08
C ASN A 45 0.33 -9.99 4.20
N TYR A 46 1.11 -9.02 4.71
CA TYR A 46 0.68 -7.64 4.87
C TYR A 46 0.29 -7.04 3.52
N ARG A 47 -0.92 -6.49 3.46
CA ARG A 47 -1.42 -5.73 2.32
C ARG A 47 -1.81 -4.32 2.77
N PRO A 48 -1.24 -3.27 2.15
CA PRO A 48 -1.63 -1.91 2.48
C PRO A 48 -3.11 -1.70 2.15
N ASN A 49 -3.86 -1.17 3.12
CA ASN A 49 -5.25 -0.80 2.92
C ASN A 49 -5.32 0.48 2.07
N LEU A 50 -5.77 0.33 0.82
CA LEU A 50 -5.86 1.44 -0.13
C LEU A 50 -6.86 2.51 0.32
N LEU A 51 -7.98 2.14 0.95
CA LEU A 51 -8.98 3.08 1.48
C LEU A 51 -8.40 3.95 2.62
N ALA A 52 -7.69 3.32 3.55
CA ALA A 52 -7.01 4.06 4.62
C ALA A 52 -5.91 4.97 4.07
N ARG A 53 -5.19 4.51 3.03
CA ARG A 53 -4.17 5.30 2.36
C ARG A 53 -4.76 6.49 1.63
N SER A 54 -5.86 6.33 0.91
CA SER A 54 -6.52 7.41 0.18
C SER A 54 -7.17 8.43 1.10
N LEU A 55 -7.75 7.99 2.22
CA LEU A 55 -8.22 8.88 3.29
C LEU A 55 -7.08 9.76 3.82
N ASN A 56 -5.92 9.16 4.15
CA ASN A 56 -4.78 9.91 4.68
C ASN A 56 -4.13 10.85 3.65
N HIS A 57 -4.21 10.53 2.35
CA HIS A 57 -3.70 11.40 1.29
C HIS A 57 -4.72 12.42 0.77
N GLY A 58 -6.00 12.33 1.19
CA GLY A 58 -7.10 13.13 0.66
C GLY A 58 -7.40 12.87 -0.83
N ARG A 59 -6.87 11.79 -1.42
CA ARG A 59 -7.04 11.45 -2.83
C ARG A 59 -7.12 9.93 -3.01
N THR A 60 -8.12 9.48 -3.76
CA THR A 60 -8.38 8.05 -4.01
C THR A 60 -7.56 7.47 -5.15
N MET A 61 -6.98 8.30 -6.02
CA MET A 61 -6.29 7.87 -7.25
C MET A 61 -7.18 6.97 -8.13
N SER A 62 -8.50 7.14 -8.05
CA SER A 62 -9.48 6.41 -8.86
C SER A 62 -9.80 7.22 -10.12
N LEU A 63 -9.72 6.58 -11.29
CA LEU A 63 -10.21 7.13 -12.55
C LEU A 63 -11.62 6.60 -12.79
N GLY A 64 -12.61 7.48 -12.78
CA GLY A 64 -13.98 7.16 -13.15
C GLY A 64 -14.19 7.41 -14.63
N VAL A 65 -14.76 6.45 -15.35
CA VAL A 65 -15.05 6.59 -16.78
C VAL A 65 -16.55 6.38 -17.00
N VAL A 66 -17.16 7.33 -17.71
CA VAL A 66 -18.57 7.29 -18.09
C VAL A 66 -18.64 6.94 -19.57
N THR A 67 -19.27 5.82 -19.89
CA THR A 67 -19.50 5.37 -21.27
C THR A 67 -20.97 5.02 -21.47
N ILE A 68 -21.42 5.14 -22.72
CA ILE A 68 -22.81 4.90 -23.11
C ILE A 68 -23.15 3.41 -23.04
N ASN A 69 -22.20 2.53 -23.40
CA ASN A 69 -22.37 1.09 -23.32
C ASN A 69 -21.00 0.37 -23.21
N VAL A 70 -20.81 -0.43 -22.17
CA VAL A 70 -19.59 -1.21 -21.92
C VAL A 70 -19.51 -2.50 -22.74
N GLU A 71 -20.61 -2.98 -23.30
CA GLU A 71 -20.68 -4.19 -24.12
C GLU A 71 -20.35 -3.93 -25.59
N ASN A 72 -20.40 -2.66 -26.01
CA ASN A 72 -20.06 -2.28 -27.37
C ASN A 72 -18.53 -2.06 -27.49
N MET A 73 -17.88 -2.96 -28.21
CA MET A 73 -16.43 -3.06 -28.37
C MET A 73 -15.76 -1.76 -28.87
N TYR A 74 -16.49 -0.92 -29.59
CA TYR A 74 -15.99 0.38 -30.06
C TYR A 74 -15.68 1.36 -28.93
N PHE A 75 -16.44 1.35 -27.83
CA PHE A 75 -16.23 2.26 -26.69
C PHE A 75 -15.24 1.70 -25.66
N VAL A 76 -15.02 0.39 -25.66
CA VAL A 76 -14.04 -0.28 -24.78
C VAL A 76 -12.61 -0.04 -25.26
N GLN A 77 -12.40 0.16 -26.56
CA GLN A 77 -11.06 0.32 -27.14
C GLN A 77 -10.48 1.73 -26.96
N SER A 78 -11.32 2.73 -26.64
CA SER A 78 -10.91 4.12 -26.36
C SER A 78 -10.64 4.40 -24.87
N LEU A 79 -10.73 3.37 -24.03
CA LEU A 79 -10.58 3.38 -22.57
C LEU A 79 -9.16 2.97 -22.16
#